data_AF-A0A3P6R0Z2-F1
#
_entry.id   AF-A0A3P6R0Z2-F1
#
_cell.length_a   1.000
_cell.length_b   1.000
_cell.length_c   1.000
_cell.angle_alpha   90.00
_cell.angle_beta   90.00
_cell.angle_gamma   90.00
#
_symmetry.space_group_name_H-M   'P 1'
#
loop_
_entity.id
_entity.type
_entity.pdbx_description
1 polymer ?
#
loop_
_entity_poly.entity_id
_entity_poly.type
_entity_poly.pdbx_seq_one_letter_code
_entity_poly.pdbx_strand_id
1 'polypeptide(L)'
;MITEKLGRKVLEFVKTNQFESSLATDMLASVVASVTYATEMKKAEELDASASWFVSLAAALLGTTSENYIQHKGICIEMIDLLVNCKSSVAYSGGALGLWNSLYTLSRVYPENTYFRSKMLSRPLKEWVPIREWARLYNREEVKMAWNIPNERGRAVIEEILNKFFFPTMDLVKTVHVDRWVILIPRAVHARKIF
;
A
#
# COMPACT_ATOMS: atom_id res chain seq x y z
N MET A 1 -10.88 1.34 -32.84
CA MET A 1 -11.09 -0.11 -32.60
C MET A 1 -10.19 -0.70 -31.50
N ILE A 2 -8.98 -0.18 -31.25
CA ILE A 2 -8.11 -0.62 -30.13
C ILE A 2 -8.45 0.12 -28.81
N THR A 3 -8.73 1.41 -28.88
CA THR A 3 -9.08 2.28 -27.75
C THR A 3 -10.38 1.89 -27.06
N GLU A 4 -11.38 1.42 -27.81
CA GLU A 4 -12.66 0.94 -27.25
C GLU A 4 -12.53 -0.43 -26.56
N LYS A 5 -11.59 -1.26 -27.01
CA LYS A 5 -11.28 -2.58 -26.43
C LYS A 5 -10.44 -2.45 -25.16
N LEU A 6 -9.47 -1.51 -25.17
CA LEU A 6 -8.70 -1.14 -24.00
C LEU A 6 -9.55 -0.41 -22.96
N GLY A 7 -10.42 0.52 -23.39
CA GLY A 7 -11.38 1.20 -22.53
C GLY A 7 -12.37 0.25 -21.88
N ARG A 8 -12.86 -0.77 -22.61
CA ARG A 8 -13.69 -1.83 -22.01
C ARG A 8 -12.93 -2.69 -21.01
N LYS A 9 -11.67 -3.04 -21.28
CA LYS A 9 -10.85 -3.81 -20.33
C LYS A 9 -10.51 -3.01 -19.07
N VAL A 10 -10.21 -1.72 -19.20
CA VAL A 10 -9.98 -0.82 -18.05
C VAL A 10 -11.28 -0.59 -17.28
N LEU A 11 -12.41 -0.43 -17.97
CA LEU A 11 -13.72 -0.28 -17.33
C LEU A 11 -14.21 -1.58 -16.68
N GLU A 12 -13.95 -2.75 -17.28
CA GLU A 12 -14.17 -4.06 -16.65
C GLU A 12 -13.28 -4.19 -15.42
N PHE A 13 -11.98 -3.93 -15.55
CA PHE A 13 -11.01 -3.96 -14.45
C PHE A 13 -11.40 -3.04 -13.28
N VAL A 14 -11.93 -1.85 -13.56
CA VAL A 14 -12.45 -0.91 -12.55
C VAL A 14 -13.80 -1.36 -11.97
N LYS A 15 -14.65 -2.03 -12.76
CA LYS A 15 -15.95 -2.55 -12.31
C LYS A 15 -15.84 -3.85 -11.50
N THR A 16 -14.83 -4.67 -11.77
CA THR A 16 -14.53 -5.88 -11.00
C THR A 16 -13.63 -5.60 -9.80
N ASN A 17 -12.88 -4.50 -9.76
CA ASN A 17 -12.17 -4.04 -8.57
C ASN A 17 -13.02 -3.15 -7.67
N GLN A 18 -13.92 -3.76 -6.91
CA GLN A 18 -14.04 -3.40 -5.50
C GLN A 18 -13.03 -4.31 -4.79
N PHE A 19 -11.92 -3.75 -4.26
CA PHE A 19 -10.76 -4.51 -3.77
C PHE A 19 -11.16 -5.73 -2.90
N GLU A 20 -11.16 -6.92 -3.50
CA GLU A 20 -11.38 -8.20 -2.83
C GLU A 20 -10.40 -9.24 -3.39
N SER A 21 -9.23 -9.31 -2.74
CA SER A 21 -8.26 -10.41 -2.74
C SER A 21 -7.64 -10.90 -4.06
N SER A 22 -8.39 -11.31 -5.09
CA SER A 22 -7.82 -12.02 -6.26
C SER A 22 -7.09 -11.10 -7.25
N LEU A 23 -7.67 -9.95 -7.58
CA LEU A 23 -7.07 -9.00 -8.51
C LEU A 23 -5.94 -8.21 -7.85
N ALA A 24 -6.02 -7.97 -6.54
CA ALA A 24 -4.87 -7.51 -5.78
C ALA A 24 -3.76 -8.56 -5.87
N THR A 25 -4.01 -9.84 -5.58
CA THR A 25 -2.98 -10.88 -5.74
C THR A 25 -2.44 -11.01 -7.16
N ASP A 26 -3.25 -10.88 -8.21
CA ASP A 26 -2.78 -10.95 -9.60
C ASP A 26 -1.94 -9.73 -9.98
N MET A 27 -2.31 -8.54 -9.49
CA MET A 27 -1.51 -7.32 -9.67
C MET A 27 -0.22 -7.37 -8.87
N LEU A 28 -0.26 -7.90 -7.64
CA LEU A 28 0.89 -8.14 -6.80
C LEU A 28 1.81 -9.19 -7.43
N ALA A 29 1.28 -10.26 -8.00
CA ALA A 29 2.03 -11.28 -8.72
C ALA A 29 2.64 -10.73 -10.01
N SER A 30 1.91 -9.87 -10.73
CA SER A 30 2.43 -9.15 -11.91
C SER A 30 3.57 -8.19 -11.55
N VAL A 31 3.46 -7.50 -10.39
CA VAL A 31 4.56 -6.70 -9.82
C VAL A 31 5.72 -7.59 -9.43
N VAL A 32 5.53 -8.68 -8.69
CA VAL A 32 6.62 -9.60 -8.31
C VAL A 32 7.29 -10.19 -9.56
N ALA A 33 6.54 -10.53 -10.60
CA ALA A 33 7.04 -11.03 -11.87
C ALA A 33 7.79 -9.96 -12.69
N SER A 34 7.32 -8.71 -12.73
CA SER A 34 8.07 -7.63 -13.37
C SER A 34 9.31 -7.25 -12.57
N VAL A 35 9.25 -7.39 -11.24
CA VAL A 35 10.38 -7.15 -10.34
C VAL A 35 11.33 -8.36 -10.29
N THR A 36 10.98 -9.57 -10.76
CA THR A 36 11.95 -10.69 -10.91
C THR A 36 13.10 -10.40 -11.90
N TYR A 37 13.08 -9.27 -12.61
CA TYR A 37 14.28 -8.55 -13.08
C TYR A 37 15.14 -7.96 -11.92
N ALA A 38 15.05 -8.54 -10.71
CA ALA A 38 15.33 -7.91 -9.42
C ALA A 38 16.78 -7.47 -9.28
N THR A 39 17.71 -8.19 -9.88
CA THR A 39 19.14 -7.94 -9.70
C THR A 39 19.60 -6.67 -10.40
N GLU A 40 19.08 -6.42 -11.60
CA GLU A 40 19.39 -5.21 -12.38
C GLU A 40 18.59 -4.01 -11.84
N MET A 41 17.30 -4.22 -11.54
CA MET A 41 16.43 -3.19 -10.95
C MET A 41 16.92 -2.71 -9.57
N LYS A 42 17.37 -3.62 -8.69
CA LYS A 42 17.87 -3.24 -7.36
C LYS A 42 19.10 -2.33 -7.43
N LYS A 43 19.92 -2.47 -8.48
CA LYS A 43 21.15 -1.69 -8.67
C LYS A 43 20.93 -0.40 -9.44
N ALA A 44 19.83 -0.30 -10.18
CA ALA A 44 19.50 0.87 -10.99
C ALA A 44 19.20 2.09 -10.09
N GLU A 45 19.89 3.21 -10.35
CA GLU A 45 19.56 4.50 -9.73
C GLU A 45 18.30 5.10 -10.36
N GLU A 46 18.22 5.02 -11.68
CA GLU A 46 17.07 5.46 -12.46
C GLU A 46 16.29 4.26 -13.00
N LEU A 47 14.98 4.34 -12.87
CA LEU A 47 14.04 3.36 -13.39
C LEU A 47 13.49 3.88 -14.71
N ASP A 48 13.31 2.99 -15.68
CA ASP A 48 12.57 3.36 -16.89
C ASP A 48 11.09 3.65 -16.56
N ALA A 49 10.35 4.17 -17.55
CA ALA A 49 8.95 4.55 -17.36
C ALA A 49 8.07 3.37 -16.93
N SER A 50 8.33 2.18 -17.46
CA SER A 50 7.57 0.96 -17.17
C SER A 50 7.81 0.51 -15.72
N ALA A 51 9.06 0.40 -15.30
CA ALA A 51 9.45 0.04 -13.95
C ALA A 51 8.96 1.06 -12.92
N SER A 52 9.08 2.35 -13.22
CA SER A 52 8.55 3.42 -12.35
C SER A 52 7.05 3.31 -12.14
N TRP A 53 6.30 2.95 -13.19
CA TRP A 53 4.87 2.72 -13.10
C TRP A 53 4.53 1.51 -12.22
N PHE A 54 5.25 0.39 -12.38
CA PHE A 54 5.07 -0.79 -11.54
C PHE A 54 5.41 -0.53 -10.07
N VAL A 55 6.49 0.20 -9.79
CA VAL A 55 6.85 0.64 -8.44
C VAL A 55 5.75 1.49 -7.82
N SER A 56 5.20 2.44 -8.58
CA SER A 56 4.11 3.30 -8.12
C SER A 56 2.84 2.49 -7.84
N LEU A 57 2.55 1.50 -8.68
CA LEU A 57 1.43 0.59 -8.48
C LEU A 57 1.62 -0.27 -7.22
N ALA A 58 2.81 -0.83 -7.03
CA ALA A 58 3.16 -1.62 -5.85
C ALA A 58 3.00 -0.81 -4.56
N ALA A 59 3.52 0.43 -4.53
CA ALA A 59 3.38 1.34 -3.40
C ALA A 59 1.90 1.68 -3.11
N ALA A 60 1.09 1.87 -4.16
CA ALA A 60 -0.35 2.09 -4.00
C ALA A 60 -1.09 0.86 -3.44
N LEU A 61 -0.71 -0.35 -3.85
CA LEU A 61 -1.26 -1.61 -3.32
C LEU A 61 -0.89 -1.84 -1.84
N LEU A 62 0.22 -1.29 -1.38
CA LEU A 62 0.60 -1.22 0.04
C LEU A 62 -0.18 -0.14 0.80
N GLY A 63 -1.09 0.61 0.16
CA GLY A 63 -2.08 1.45 0.83
C GLY A 63 -3.35 0.69 1.21
N THR A 64 -3.22 -0.56 1.65
CA THR A 64 -4.36 -1.49 1.85
C THR A 64 -4.85 -1.54 3.30
N THR A 65 -5.91 -2.32 3.56
CA THR A 65 -6.53 -2.48 4.88
C THR A 65 -5.72 -3.41 5.79
N SER A 66 -5.98 -3.33 7.09
CA SER A 66 -5.38 -4.21 8.10
C SER A 66 -5.64 -5.70 7.80
N GLU A 67 -6.88 -6.06 7.41
CA GLU A 67 -7.23 -7.45 7.11
C GLU A 67 -6.48 -7.97 5.88
N ASN A 68 -6.27 -7.13 4.86
CA ASN A 68 -5.46 -7.52 3.70
C ASN A 68 -4.00 -7.75 4.07
N TYR A 69 -3.43 -6.93 4.96
CA TYR A 69 -2.09 -7.17 5.48
C TYR A 69 -2.00 -8.47 6.28
N ILE A 70 -3.05 -8.85 7.00
CA ILE A 70 -3.09 -10.09 7.78
C ILE A 70 -3.24 -11.31 6.84
N GLN A 71 -4.15 -11.25 5.88
CA GLN A 71 -4.45 -12.37 4.97
C GLN A 71 -3.34 -12.62 3.94
N HIS A 72 -2.73 -11.56 3.43
CA HIS A 72 -1.75 -11.62 2.34
C HIS A 72 -0.35 -11.18 2.77
N LYS A 73 -0.02 -11.35 4.07
CA LYS A 73 1.21 -10.84 4.68
C LYS A 73 2.49 -11.16 3.91
N GLY A 74 2.61 -12.39 3.39
CA GLY A 74 3.81 -12.84 2.70
C GLY A 74 4.14 -11.98 1.49
N ILE A 75 3.15 -11.76 0.63
CA ILE A 75 3.29 -10.95 -0.59
C ILE A 75 3.51 -9.48 -0.24
N CYS A 76 2.77 -8.93 0.74
CA CYS A 76 2.96 -7.55 1.18
C CYS A 76 4.38 -7.30 1.71
N ILE A 77 4.88 -8.19 2.57
CA ILE A 77 6.22 -8.10 3.16
C ILE A 77 7.29 -8.29 2.08
N GLU A 78 7.10 -9.22 1.13
CA GLU A 78 8.03 -9.45 0.03
C GLU A 78 8.15 -8.24 -0.90
N MET A 79 7.02 -7.61 -1.26
CA MET A 79 7.07 -6.38 -2.05
C MET A 79 7.77 -5.25 -1.33
N ILE A 80 7.47 -5.05 -0.04
CA ILE A 80 8.15 -4.05 0.78
C ILE A 80 9.66 -4.31 0.74
N ASP A 81 10.06 -5.56 0.98
CA ASP A 81 11.45 -6.00 0.99
C ASP A 81 12.15 -5.73 -0.35
N LEU A 82 11.48 -6.04 -1.47
CA LEU A 82 12.01 -5.74 -2.79
C LEU A 82 12.23 -4.24 -3.01
N LEU A 83 11.23 -3.42 -2.66
CA LEU A 83 11.26 -1.98 -2.87
C LEU A 83 12.31 -1.26 -2.00
N VAL A 84 12.42 -1.61 -0.71
CA VAL A 84 13.39 -0.97 0.20
C VAL A 84 14.84 -1.38 -0.09
N ASN A 85 15.05 -2.48 -0.82
CA ASN A 85 16.39 -2.91 -1.25
C ASN A 85 16.78 -2.35 -2.63
N CYS A 86 15.94 -1.51 -3.26
CA CYS A 86 16.29 -0.84 -4.50
C CYS A 86 17.14 0.42 -4.26
N LYS A 87 18.14 0.65 -5.11
CA LYS A 87 18.97 1.86 -5.09
C LYS A 87 18.20 3.11 -5.54
N SER A 88 17.21 2.94 -6.42
CA SER A 88 16.35 4.03 -6.87
C SER A 88 15.56 4.63 -5.71
N SER A 89 15.64 5.96 -5.56
CA SER A 89 14.94 6.70 -4.50
C SER A 89 13.42 6.56 -4.58
N VAL A 90 12.86 6.43 -5.79
CA VAL A 90 11.43 6.26 -6.03
C VAL A 90 10.95 4.91 -5.48
N ALA A 91 11.67 3.84 -5.81
CA ALA A 91 11.37 2.51 -5.29
C ALA A 91 11.53 2.42 -3.77
N TYR A 92 12.66 2.89 -3.27
CA TYR A 92 12.92 2.92 -1.83
C TYR A 92 11.82 3.68 -1.07
N SER A 93 11.44 4.86 -1.56
CA SER A 93 10.37 5.67 -0.94
C SER A 93 9.02 4.97 -0.97
N GLY A 94 8.70 4.28 -2.06
CA GLY A 94 7.48 3.47 -2.18
C GLY A 94 7.45 2.32 -1.16
N GLY A 95 8.55 1.60 -0.98
CA GLY A 95 8.70 0.55 0.03
C GLY A 95 8.60 1.09 1.46
N ALA A 96 9.27 2.21 1.74
CA ALA A 96 9.24 2.87 3.04
C ALA A 96 7.83 3.40 3.38
N LEU A 97 7.11 3.95 2.40
CA LEU A 97 5.70 4.33 2.57
C LEU A 97 4.82 3.11 2.84
N GLY A 98 5.09 1.98 2.18
CA GLY A 98 4.41 0.72 2.45
C GLY A 98 4.65 0.17 3.86
N LEU A 99 5.86 0.32 4.40
CA LEU A 99 6.17 0.05 5.82
C LEU A 99 5.41 0.97 6.77
N TRP A 100 5.36 2.26 6.46
CA TRP A 100 4.61 3.21 7.25
C TRP A 100 3.12 2.85 7.27
N ASN A 101 2.53 2.58 6.09
CA ASN A 101 1.12 2.24 5.96
C ASN A 101 0.75 0.94 6.67
N SER A 102 1.59 -0.09 6.59
CA SER A 102 1.35 -1.35 7.29
C SER A 102 1.31 -1.16 8.80
N LEU A 103 2.32 -0.49 9.37
CA LEU A 103 2.36 -0.18 10.80
C LEU A 103 1.19 0.72 11.21
N TYR A 104 0.90 1.75 10.43
CA TYR A 104 -0.19 2.69 10.69
C TYR A 104 -1.56 2.01 10.70
N THR A 105 -1.85 1.17 9.70
CA THR A 105 -3.16 0.50 9.56
C THR A 105 -3.34 -0.60 10.58
N LEU A 106 -2.30 -1.40 10.87
CA LEU A 106 -2.39 -2.50 11.83
C LEU A 106 -2.48 -2.02 13.29
N SER A 107 -1.91 -0.85 13.62
CA SER A 107 -1.80 -0.35 14.99
C SER A 107 -2.91 0.60 15.43
N ARG A 108 -3.74 1.11 14.50
CA ARG A 108 -4.71 2.18 14.80
C ARG A 108 -6.15 1.70 14.82
N VAL A 109 -6.93 2.32 15.72
CA VAL A 109 -8.39 2.27 15.66
C VAL A 109 -8.89 3.30 14.64
N TYR A 110 -9.59 2.83 13.61
CA TYR A 110 -10.18 3.69 12.57
C TYR A 110 -11.47 3.08 12.00
N PRO A 111 -12.40 3.90 11.47
CA PRO A 111 -13.60 3.36 10.84
C PRO A 111 -13.27 2.72 9.50
N GLU A 112 -13.68 1.47 9.32
CA GLU A 112 -13.42 0.66 8.13
C GLU A 112 -14.74 0.31 7.45
N ASN A 113 -15.19 1.14 6.53
CA ASN A 113 -16.51 0.99 5.92
C ASN A 113 -16.51 0.17 4.61
N THR A 114 -15.35 -0.36 4.22
CA THR A 114 -15.17 -1.11 2.96
C THR A 114 -15.99 -2.39 2.96
N TYR A 115 -16.04 -3.11 4.08
CA TYR A 115 -16.84 -4.34 4.23
C TYR A 115 -18.34 -4.11 4.02
N PHE A 116 -18.91 -3.09 4.67
CA PHE A 116 -20.35 -2.79 4.54
C PHE A 116 -20.72 -2.32 3.14
N ARG A 117 -19.88 -1.47 2.52
CA ARG A 117 -20.09 -1.03 1.14
C ARG A 117 -19.98 -2.20 0.16
N SER A 118 -18.93 -3.01 0.27
CA SER A 118 -18.75 -4.18 -0.61
C SER A 118 -19.94 -5.13 -0.50
N LYS A 119 -20.35 -5.50 0.72
CA LYS A 119 -21.48 -6.41 0.95
C LYS A 119 -22.82 -5.90 0.42
N MET A 120 -23.02 -4.58 0.38
CA MET A 120 -24.23 -4.01 -0.22
C MET A 120 -24.13 -3.98 -1.74
N LEU A 121 -22.98 -3.56 -2.27
CA LEU A 121 -22.74 -3.43 -3.71
C LEU A 121 -22.58 -4.77 -4.44
N SER A 122 -22.22 -5.84 -3.74
CA SER A 122 -22.11 -7.20 -4.31
C SER A 122 -23.45 -7.89 -4.53
N ARG A 123 -24.56 -7.30 -4.05
CA ARG A 123 -25.90 -7.85 -4.23
C ARG A 123 -26.36 -7.73 -5.69
N PRO A 124 -27.08 -8.72 -6.23
CA PRO A 124 -27.70 -8.61 -7.54
C PRO A 124 -28.62 -7.38 -7.61
N LEU A 125 -28.60 -6.67 -8.74
CA LEU A 125 -29.45 -5.48 -8.95
C LEU A 125 -30.95 -5.78 -8.85
N LYS A 126 -31.36 -7.04 -9.05
CA LYS A 126 -32.75 -7.48 -8.85
C LYS A 126 -33.17 -7.47 -7.37
N GLU A 127 -32.22 -7.64 -6.45
CA GLU A 127 -32.46 -7.69 -5.00
C GLU A 127 -32.22 -6.33 -4.34
N TRP A 128 -31.25 -5.56 -4.83
CA TRP A 128 -30.91 -4.27 -4.26
C TRP A 128 -30.44 -3.28 -5.34
N VAL A 129 -31.10 -2.12 -5.41
CA VAL A 129 -30.80 -1.08 -6.40
C VAL A 129 -30.14 0.11 -5.70
N PRO A 130 -28.83 0.36 -5.90
CA PRO A 130 -28.09 1.40 -5.18
C PRO A 130 -28.68 2.81 -5.31
N ILE A 131 -29.30 3.12 -6.46
CA ILE A 131 -29.85 4.46 -6.73
C ILE A 131 -30.97 4.85 -5.77
N ARG A 132 -31.65 3.86 -5.15
CA ARG A 132 -32.74 4.10 -4.18
C ARG A 132 -32.21 4.61 -2.85
N GLU A 133 -30.94 4.40 -2.56
CA GLU A 133 -30.27 4.85 -1.34
C GLU A 133 -29.59 6.22 -1.52
N TRP A 134 -29.67 6.82 -2.71
CA TRP A 134 -29.08 8.13 -2.97
C TRP A 134 -29.76 9.21 -2.13
N ALA A 135 -28.95 10.01 -1.44
CA ALA A 135 -29.38 11.05 -0.51
C ALA A 135 -30.31 10.53 0.62
N ARG A 136 -30.33 9.21 0.88
CA ARG A 136 -31.08 8.67 2.00
C ARG A 136 -30.49 9.19 3.31
N LEU A 137 -31.33 9.82 4.11
CA LEU A 137 -30.99 10.21 5.48
C LEU A 137 -31.12 8.96 6.35
N TYR A 138 -30.07 8.67 7.11
CA TYR A 138 -30.06 7.57 8.08
C TYR A 138 -30.22 8.14 9.48
N ASN A 139 -31.01 7.46 10.30
CA ASN A 139 -31.00 7.72 11.73
C ASN A 139 -29.67 7.22 12.33
N ARG A 140 -29.21 7.82 13.42
CA ARG A 140 -27.92 7.46 14.05
C ARG A 140 -27.84 5.96 14.40
N GLU A 141 -28.95 5.36 14.80
CA GLU A 141 -29.07 3.94 15.16
C GLU A 141 -28.95 3.00 13.95
N GLU A 142 -29.24 3.50 12.75
CA GLU A 142 -29.16 2.75 11.50
C GLU A 142 -27.74 2.73 10.94
N VAL A 143 -26.89 3.68 11.37
CA VAL A 143 -25.50 3.79 10.92
C VAL A 143 -24.66 2.72 11.60
N LYS A 144 -24.45 1.61 10.87
CA LYS A 144 -23.49 0.58 11.25
C LYS A 144 -22.10 0.99 10.78
N MET A 145 -21.17 1.14 11.71
CA MET A 145 -19.77 1.43 11.43
C MET A 145 -18.93 0.21 11.76
N ALA A 146 -18.25 -0.34 10.76
CA ALA A 146 -17.18 -1.30 11.04
C ALA A 146 -15.96 -0.50 11.50
N TRP A 147 -15.24 -1.06 12.46
CA TRP A 147 -14.05 -0.47 13.02
C TRP A 147 -12.91 -1.45 12.85
N ASN A 148 -11.78 -0.97 12.35
CA ASN A 148 -10.54 -1.68 12.55
C ASN A 148 -10.12 -1.49 14.00
N ILE A 149 -9.96 -2.59 14.72
CA ILE A 149 -9.45 -2.60 16.10
C ILE A 149 -8.22 -3.50 16.10
N PRO A 150 -7.05 -2.99 16.53
CA PRO A 150 -5.82 -3.79 16.61
C PRO A 150 -6.07 -5.08 17.41
N ASN A 151 -5.71 -6.20 16.81
CA ASN A 151 -5.92 -7.54 17.37
C ASN A 151 -4.61 -8.34 17.37
N GLU A 152 -4.63 -9.53 17.96
CA GLU A 152 -3.43 -10.39 18.07
C GLU A 152 -2.87 -10.81 16.71
N ARG A 153 -3.73 -11.06 15.71
CA ARG A 153 -3.29 -11.39 14.34
C ARG A 153 -2.51 -10.23 13.71
N GLY A 154 -3.02 -9.01 13.85
CA GLY A 154 -2.36 -7.80 13.36
C GLY A 154 -1.07 -7.50 14.12
N ARG A 155 -1.05 -7.73 15.44
CA ARG A 155 0.15 -7.58 16.27
C ARG A 155 1.27 -8.50 15.81
N ALA A 156 0.97 -9.77 15.52
CA ALA A 156 1.96 -10.71 15.02
C ALA A 156 2.60 -10.25 13.70
N VAL A 157 1.81 -9.65 12.79
CA VAL A 157 2.33 -9.07 11.55
C VAL A 157 3.19 -7.83 11.82
N ILE A 158 2.81 -6.97 12.77
CA ILE A 158 3.63 -5.82 13.19
C ILE A 158 4.99 -6.30 13.73
N GLU A 159 5.01 -7.29 14.61
CA GLU A 159 6.24 -7.84 15.18
C GLU A 159 7.15 -8.41 14.09
N GLU A 160 6.58 -9.12 13.11
CA GLU A 160 7.31 -9.65 11.94
C GLU A 160 7.95 -8.50 11.12
N ILE A 161 7.20 -7.44 10.84
CA ILE A 161 7.69 -6.25 10.12
C ILE A 161 8.81 -5.55 10.89
N LEU A 162 8.64 -5.35 12.20
CA LEU A 162 9.64 -4.69 13.03
C LEU A 162 10.94 -5.50 13.11
N ASN A 163 10.84 -6.81 13.28
CA ASN A 163 11.99 -7.72 13.30
C ASN A 163 12.71 -7.79 11.96
N LYS A 164 11.97 -7.79 10.85
CA LYS A 164 12.57 -7.90 9.52
C LYS A 164 13.23 -6.61 9.03
N PHE A 165 12.63 -5.45 9.30
CA PHE A 165 13.06 -4.19 8.70
C PHE A 165 13.60 -3.19 9.72
N PHE A 166 12.84 -2.90 10.77
CA PHE A 166 13.14 -1.78 11.66
C PHE A 166 14.37 -2.03 12.54
N PHE A 167 14.40 -3.13 13.29
CA PHE A 167 15.51 -3.40 14.22
C PHE A 167 16.86 -3.56 13.50
N PRO A 168 16.97 -4.28 12.37
CA PRO A 168 18.22 -4.36 11.61
C PRO A 168 18.72 -2.98 11.15
N THR A 169 17.84 -2.10 10.68
CA THR A 169 18.21 -0.74 10.29
C THR A 169 18.67 0.08 11.49
N MET A 170 17.98 -0.03 12.63
CA MET A 170 18.38 0.67 13.86
C MET A 170 19.77 0.25 14.34
N ASP A 171 20.09 -1.04 14.25
CA ASP A 171 21.42 -1.53 14.63
C ASP A 171 22.51 -1.04 13.67
N LEU A 172 22.24 -1.00 12.37
CA LEU A 172 23.13 -0.38 11.39
C LEU A 172 23.38 1.10 11.74
N VAL A 173 22.33 1.88 12.00
CA VAL A 173 22.44 3.31 12.32
C VAL A 173 23.24 3.55 13.60
N LYS A 174 23.15 2.68 14.63
CA LYS A 174 23.96 2.79 15.84
C LYS A 174 25.45 2.56 15.60
N THR A 175 25.81 1.73 14.62
CA THR A 175 27.21 1.42 14.29
C THR A 175 27.88 2.50 13.45
N VAL A 176 27.11 3.26 12.67
CA VAL A 176 27.60 4.40 11.91
C VAL A 176 27.73 5.58 12.87
N HIS A 177 28.87 6.25 12.90
CA HIS A 177 29.03 7.51 13.62
C HIS A 177 28.27 8.59 12.86
N VAL A 178 26.96 8.69 13.10
CA VAL A 178 26.11 9.70 12.46
C VAL A 178 26.19 10.95 13.32
N ASP A 179 26.84 12.01 12.82
CA ASP A 179 26.81 13.32 13.46
C ASP A 179 25.35 13.74 13.68
N ARG A 180 24.97 13.85 14.96
CA ARG A 180 23.60 14.16 15.42
C ARG A 180 22.97 15.39 14.74
N TRP A 181 23.80 16.26 14.16
CA TRP A 181 23.42 17.52 13.53
C TRP A 181 22.89 17.39 12.10
N VAL A 182 23.18 16.29 11.39
CA VAL A 182 22.75 16.12 9.98
C VAL A 182 21.29 15.64 9.88
N ILE A 183 20.80 14.92 10.90
CA ILE A 183 19.46 14.30 10.88
C ILE A 183 18.33 15.34 11.03
N LEU A 184 18.59 16.48 11.68
CA LEU A 184 17.53 17.44 12.00
C LEU A 184 17.19 18.44 10.88
N ILE A 185 17.97 18.54 9.80
CA ILE A 185 17.65 19.52 8.75
C ILE A 185 18.10 19.11 7.33
N PRO A 186 17.26 18.43 6.54
CA PRO A 186 17.52 18.26 5.10
C PRO A 186 17.33 19.55 4.26
N ARG A 187 16.92 20.69 4.85
CA ARG A 187 16.50 21.89 4.10
C ARG A 187 17.19 23.22 4.40
N ALA A 188 18.14 23.34 5.33
CA ALA A 188 18.73 24.65 5.67
C ALA A 188 20.06 24.96 4.95
N VAL A 189 20.70 23.98 4.32
CA VAL A 189 22.04 24.21 3.72
C VAL A 189 21.97 24.92 2.36
N HIS A 190 20.82 24.93 1.68
CA HIS A 190 20.65 25.66 0.41
C HIS A 190 20.17 27.11 0.54
N ALA A 191 19.93 27.63 1.75
CA ALA A 191 19.40 28.98 1.96
C ALA A 191 20.45 30.03 2.40
N ARG A 192 21.74 29.69 2.44
CA ARG A 192 22.82 30.66 2.77
C ARG A 192 23.83 30.83 1.64
N LYS A 193 23.34 31.18 0.44
CA LYS A 193 24.16 31.77 -0.63
C LYS A 193 23.31 32.67 -1.54
N ILE A 194 22.45 33.52 -0.99
CA ILE A 194 21.94 34.70 -1.69
C ILE A 194 21.77 35.80 -0.63
N PHE A 195 22.44 36.93 -0.88
CA PHE A 195 22.70 38.10 -0.03
C PHE A 195 23.93 37.98 0.89
#